data_AF-A0A950XB23-F1
#
_entry.id   AF-A0A950XB23-F1
#
_cell.length_a   1.000
_cell.length_b   1.000
_cell.length_c   1.000
_cell.angle_alpha   90.00
_cell.angle_beta   90.00
_cell.angle_gamma   90.00
#
_symmetry.space_group_name_H-M   'P 1'
#
loop_
_entity.id
_entity.type
_entity.pdbx_description
1 polymer ?
#
loop_
_entity_poly.entity_id
_entity_poly.type
_entity_poly.pdbx_seq_one_letter_code
_entity_poly.pdbx_strand_id
1 'polypeptide(L)'
;MQSVETLRKRGYDDSTIASKIGVTTEWVGLLGELFDKGEQRLISAVETGLMPIRLAIEIARTSDSEIQSVLTRAYNEKKLRGRKLVKVRRILERRSSRGGLIDDRGLARRHGIKRSISTVTLMRIYRQEADRQKVLIKKAELTQSRLLFVVEALRTLRRDENFVNLLRAEGLNDVPRDLHQRLAA
;
A
#
# COMPACT_ATOMS: atom_id res chain seq x y z
N MET A 1 -7.22 17.23 24.61
CA MET A 1 -7.45 16.13 25.59
C MET A 1 -6.66 16.28 26.88
N GLN A 2 -5.56 17.04 26.93
CA GLN A 2 -4.73 17.24 28.13
C GLN A 2 -5.51 17.79 29.36
N SER A 3 -6.62 18.49 29.14
CA SER A 3 -7.52 18.98 30.19
C SER A 3 -8.17 17.85 30.99
N VAL A 4 -8.48 16.70 30.36
CA VAL A 4 -9.04 15.53 31.06
C VAL A 4 -7.96 14.87 31.92
N GLU A 5 -6.76 14.69 31.37
CA GLU A 5 -5.63 14.09 32.09
C GLU A 5 -5.26 14.91 33.35
N THR A 6 -5.24 16.25 33.22
CA THR A 6 -4.93 17.14 34.34
C THR A 6 -6.01 17.15 35.42
N LEU A 7 -7.30 17.09 35.04
CA LEU A 7 -8.39 16.99 36.02
C LEU A 7 -8.41 15.63 36.74
N ARG A 8 -8.13 14.53 36.03
CA ARG A 8 -8.04 13.19 36.64
C ARG A 8 -6.84 13.11 37.61
N LYS A 9 -5.69 13.70 37.25
CA LYS A 9 -4.51 13.85 38.16
C LYS A 9 -4.80 14.70 39.40
N ARG A 10 -5.79 15.61 39.34
CA ARG A 10 -6.26 16.42 40.47
C ARG A 10 -7.32 15.71 41.32
N GLY A 11 -7.65 14.45 41.01
CA GLY A 11 -8.58 13.63 41.78
C GLY A 11 -10.06 13.90 41.49
N TYR A 12 -10.41 14.57 40.40
CA TYR A 12 -11.82 14.73 40.00
C TYR A 12 -12.38 13.41 39.44
N ASP A 13 -13.61 13.09 39.82
CA ASP A 13 -14.35 11.94 39.28
C ASP A 13 -14.75 12.15 37.81
N ASP A 14 -14.85 11.07 37.04
CA ASP A 14 -15.13 11.08 35.60
C ASP A 14 -16.46 11.79 35.28
N SER A 15 -17.46 11.67 36.17
CA SER A 15 -18.74 12.37 36.06
C SER A 15 -18.59 13.89 36.16
N THR A 16 -17.75 14.36 37.09
CA THR A 16 -17.49 15.77 37.32
C THR A 16 -16.66 16.37 36.19
N ILE A 17 -15.71 15.60 35.65
CA ILE A 17 -14.92 15.98 34.47
C ILE A 17 -15.83 16.12 33.25
N ALA A 18 -16.74 15.17 33.04
CA ALA A 18 -17.70 15.17 31.94
C ALA A 18 -18.58 16.43 31.97
N SER A 19 -19.15 16.77 33.13
CA SER A 19 -19.93 18.00 33.32
C SER A 19 -19.13 19.29 33.10
N LYS A 20 -17.84 19.31 33.51
CA LYS A 20 -16.97 20.48 33.34
C LYS A 20 -16.55 20.74 31.89
N ILE A 21 -16.44 19.68 31.09
CA ILE A 21 -15.97 19.76 29.69
C ILE A 21 -17.13 19.73 28.69
N GLY A 22 -18.34 19.36 29.13
CA GLY A 22 -19.52 19.25 28.27
C GLY A 22 -19.50 18.01 27.38
N VAL A 23 -18.95 16.90 27.88
CA VAL A 23 -18.85 15.61 27.19
C VAL A 23 -19.56 14.51 27.99
N THR A 24 -19.75 13.34 27.40
CA THR A 24 -20.35 12.20 28.12
C THR A 24 -19.34 11.55 29.07
N THR A 25 -19.82 11.03 30.19
CA THR A 25 -19.01 10.25 31.14
C THR A 25 -18.35 9.04 30.46
N GLU A 26 -19.07 8.39 29.55
CA GLU A 26 -18.53 7.30 28.72
C GLU A 26 -17.27 7.74 27.97
N TRP A 27 -17.29 8.92 27.35
CA TRP A 27 -16.16 9.42 26.58
C TRP A 27 -14.94 9.74 27.46
N VAL A 28 -15.15 10.26 28.66
CA VAL A 28 -14.08 10.51 29.65
C VAL A 28 -13.44 9.20 30.09
N GLY A 29 -14.24 8.17 30.40
CA GLY A 29 -13.71 6.85 30.78
C GLY A 29 -12.94 6.16 29.65
N LEU A 30 -13.47 6.23 28.41
CA LEU A 30 -12.80 5.73 27.21
C LEU A 30 -11.43 6.41 26.98
N LEU A 31 -11.37 7.73 27.18
CA LEU A 31 -10.12 8.49 27.08
C LEU A 31 -9.16 8.15 28.23
N GLY A 32 -9.69 7.95 29.43
CA GLY A 32 -8.95 7.47 30.60
C GLY A 32 -8.23 6.16 30.33
N GLU A 33 -8.89 5.18 29.72
CA GLU A 33 -8.28 3.89 29.36
C GLU A 33 -7.07 4.06 28.43
N LEU A 34 -7.14 4.97 27.44
CA LEU A 34 -6.02 5.23 26.54
C LEU A 34 -4.84 5.90 27.28
N PHE A 35 -5.11 6.76 28.26
CA PHE A 35 -4.07 7.34 29.11
C PHE A 35 -3.43 6.27 30.00
N ASP A 36 -4.22 5.40 30.61
CA ASP A 36 -3.76 4.35 31.51
C ASP A 36 -2.86 3.33 30.77
N LYS A 37 -3.13 3.11 29.47
CA LYS A 37 -2.30 2.29 28.58
C LYS A 37 -1.10 3.02 27.97
N GLY A 38 -0.96 4.33 28.22
CA GLY A 38 0.13 5.13 27.64
C GLY A 38 0.05 5.31 26.12
N GLU A 39 -1.14 5.22 25.53
CA GLU A 39 -1.38 5.24 24.08
C GLU A 39 -1.46 6.67 23.50
N GLN A 40 -0.46 7.49 23.79
CA GLN A 40 -0.41 8.90 23.39
C GLN A 40 -0.56 9.11 21.87
N ARG A 41 -0.01 8.18 21.07
CA ARG A 41 -0.14 8.20 19.61
C ARG A 41 -1.58 8.00 19.13
N LEU A 42 -2.33 7.12 19.79
CA LEU A 42 -3.74 6.90 19.48
C LEU A 42 -4.59 8.08 19.95
N ILE A 43 -4.29 8.65 21.11
CA ILE A 43 -4.95 9.85 21.62
C ILE A 43 -4.80 11.01 20.61
N SER A 44 -3.60 11.25 20.08
CA SER A 44 -3.37 12.27 19.05
C SER A 44 -4.15 11.99 17.74
N ALA A 45 -4.28 10.72 17.35
CA ALA A 45 -5.08 10.34 16.18
C ALA A 45 -6.58 10.62 16.36
N VAL A 46 -7.09 10.47 17.59
CA VAL A 46 -8.47 10.81 17.94
C VAL A 46 -8.66 12.33 17.97
N GLU A 47 -7.75 13.08 18.58
CA GLU A 47 -7.78 14.55 18.64
C GLU A 47 -7.82 15.20 17.25
N THR A 48 -7.02 14.68 16.32
CA THR A 48 -6.95 15.19 14.94
C THR A 48 -8.11 14.73 14.06
N GLY A 49 -9.07 13.96 14.59
CA GLY A 49 -10.21 13.44 13.83
C GLY A 49 -9.83 12.40 12.76
N LEU A 50 -8.65 11.78 12.90
CA LEU A 50 -8.19 10.72 11.99
C LEU A 50 -8.95 9.41 12.21
N MET A 51 -9.33 9.13 13.46
CA MET A 51 -10.12 7.95 13.81
C MET A 51 -11.06 8.20 15.00
N PRO A 52 -12.20 7.49 15.08
CA PRO A 52 -13.07 7.55 16.25
C PRO A 52 -12.42 6.95 17.51
N ILE A 53 -12.75 7.48 18.70
CA ILE A 53 -12.23 7.01 20.00
C ILE A 53 -12.49 5.52 20.26
N ARG A 54 -13.68 5.02 19.90
CA ARG A 54 -14.03 3.60 20.07
C ARG A 54 -13.09 2.67 19.29
N LEU A 55 -12.70 3.10 18.09
CA LEU A 55 -11.76 2.34 17.28
C LEU A 55 -10.33 2.41 17.86
N ALA A 56 -9.95 3.54 18.45
CA ALA A 56 -8.65 3.65 19.12
C ALA A 56 -8.55 2.70 20.32
N ILE A 57 -9.65 2.51 21.05
CA ILE A 57 -9.71 1.62 22.22
C ILE A 57 -9.75 0.16 21.79
N GLU A 58 -10.49 -0.18 20.74
CA GLU A 58 -10.45 -1.51 20.15
C GLU A 58 -9.00 -1.88 19.80
N ILE A 59 -8.29 -1.00 19.09
CA ILE A 59 -6.87 -1.19 18.76
C ILE A 59 -5.97 -1.26 20.02
N ALA A 60 -6.23 -0.45 21.03
CA ALA A 60 -5.47 -0.46 22.28
C ALA A 60 -5.72 -1.72 23.15
N ARG A 61 -6.81 -2.45 22.90
CA ARG A 61 -7.10 -3.75 23.55
C ARG A 61 -6.60 -4.93 22.75
N THR A 62 -6.41 -4.76 21.45
CA THR A 62 -6.03 -5.81 20.52
C THR A 62 -4.51 -6.01 20.46
N SER A 63 -4.09 -7.27 20.31
CA SER A 63 -2.69 -7.66 20.10
C SER A 63 -2.21 -7.28 18.68
N ASP A 64 -0.90 -7.08 18.51
CA ASP A 64 -0.34 -6.66 17.21
C ASP A 64 -0.68 -7.59 16.04
N SER A 65 -0.87 -8.89 16.28
CA SER A 65 -1.28 -9.89 15.28
C SER A 65 -2.71 -9.68 14.78
N GLU A 66 -3.60 -9.14 15.61
CA GLU A 66 -5.03 -9.00 15.32
C GLU A 66 -5.41 -7.61 14.80
N ILE A 67 -4.49 -6.63 14.84
CA ILE A 67 -4.74 -5.24 14.38
C ILE A 67 -5.26 -5.19 12.94
N GLN A 68 -4.78 -6.07 12.04
CA GLN A 68 -5.27 -6.10 10.66
C GLN A 68 -6.75 -6.47 10.55
N SER A 69 -7.24 -7.35 11.44
CA SER A 69 -8.65 -7.72 11.46
C SER A 69 -9.53 -6.52 11.86
N VAL A 70 -9.08 -5.74 12.86
CA VAL A 70 -9.75 -4.53 13.33
C VAL A 70 -9.78 -3.44 12.25
N LEU A 71 -8.67 -3.23 11.53
CA LEU A 71 -8.62 -2.28 10.41
C LEU A 71 -9.54 -2.69 9.25
N THR A 72 -9.60 -3.98 8.94
CA THR A 72 -10.49 -4.52 7.90
C THR A 72 -11.96 -4.31 8.26
N ARG A 73 -12.32 -4.58 9.51
CA ARG A 73 -13.68 -4.32 10.02
C ARG A 73 -14.04 -2.84 9.96
N ALA A 74 -13.15 -1.97 10.44
CA ALA A 74 -13.33 -0.52 10.39
C ALA A 74 -13.45 0.03 8.96
N TYR A 75 -12.82 -0.61 7.98
CA TYR A 75 -12.97 -0.27 6.57
C TYR A 75 -14.35 -0.64 6.02
N ASN A 76 -14.82 -1.85 6.33
CA ASN A 76 -16.13 -2.36 5.92
C ASN A 76 -17.26 -1.52 6.53
N GLU A 77 -17.15 -1.18 7.82
CA GLU A 77 -18.07 -0.32 8.55
C GLU A 77 -17.97 1.17 8.17
N LYS A 78 -17.11 1.52 7.20
CA LYS A 78 -16.87 2.91 6.74
C LYS A 78 -16.30 3.86 7.79
N LYS A 79 -15.84 3.36 8.94
CA LYS A 79 -15.20 4.14 10.01
C LYS A 79 -13.82 4.67 9.60
N LEU A 80 -13.10 3.95 8.74
CA LEU A 80 -11.81 4.38 8.17
C LEU A 80 -11.74 4.10 6.67
N ARG A 81 -11.52 5.14 5.86
CA ARG A 81 -11.34 5.00 4.39
C ARG A 81 -10.28 5.96 3.83
N GLY A 82 -9.74 5.61 2.67
CA GLY A 82 -8.84 6.46 1.89
C GLY A 82 -7.62 6.95 2.68
N ARG A 83 -7.38 8.28 2.65
CA ARG A 83 -6.21 8.91 3.30
C ARG A 83 -6.17 8.70 4.82
N LYS A 84 -7.32 8.60 5.50
CA LYS A 84 -7.39 8.38 6.95
C LYS A 84 -6.84 6.99 7.32
N LEU A 85 -7.24 5.95 6.59
CA LEU A 85 -6.74 4.58 6.79
C LEU A 85 -5.21 4.51 6.65
N VAL A 86 -4.65 5.17 5.64
CA VAL A 86 -3.20 5.20 5.41
C VAL A 86 -2.45 5.90 6.55
N LYS A 87 -2.99 7.01 7.07
CA LYS A 87 -2.40 7.72 8.21
C LYS A 87 -2.47 6.89 9.50
N VAL A 88 -3.62 6.28 9.80
CA VAL A 88 -3.79 5.41 10.96
C VAL A 88 -2.82 4.23 10.89
N ARG A 89 -2.70 3.55 9.73
CA ARG A 89 -1.73 2.46 9.55
C ARG A 89 -0.29 2.88 9.88
N ARG A 90 0.13 4.07 9.46
CA ARG A 90 1.46 4.60 9.78
C ARG A 90 1.66 4.85 11.28
N ILE A 91 0.62 5.30 11.98
CA ILE A 91 0.65 5.47 13.44
C ILE A 91 0.82 4.12 14.12
N LEU A 92 0.12 3.09 13.65
CA LEU A 92 0.18 1.72 14.20
C LEU A 92 1.53 1.03 13.92
N GLU A 93 2.12 1.22 12.75
CA GLU A 93 3.48 0.74 12.46
C GLU A 93 4.52 1.38 13.39
N ARG A 94 4.35 2.65 13.76
CA ARG A 94 5.19 3.34 14.76
C ARG A 94 4.93 2.84 16.18
N ARG A 95 3.68 2.51 16.50
CA ARG A 95 3.29 1.91 17.79
C ARG A 95 3.93 0.53 17.98
N SER A 96 3.85 -0.35 16.99
CA SER A 96 4.44 -1.70 17.06
C SER A 96 5.98 -1.68 17.21
N SER A 97 6.64 -0.66 16.66
CA SER A 97 8.11 -0.54 16.72
C SER A 97 8.66 0.25 17.92
N ARG A 98 7.88 1.13 18.55
CA ARG A 98 8.34 2.06 19.61
C ARG A 98 7.39 2.17 20.82
N GLY A 99 6.42 1.26 20.96
CA GLY A 99 5.41 1.27 22.03
C GLY A 99 4.39 2.42 21.90
N GLY A 100 3.56 2.62 22.92
CA GLY A 100 2.52 3.68 22.94
C GLY A 100 3.06 5.10 23.14
N LEU A 101 4.26 5.23 23.74
CA LEU A 101 4.85 6.50 24.18
C LEU A 101 5.53 7.27 23.04
N ILE A 102 5.30 8.58 23.01
CA ILE A 102 6.01 9.50 22.11
C ILE A 102 7.38 9.79 22.71
N ASP A 103 8.39 9.00 22.33
CA ASP A 103 9.77 9.38 22.60
C ASP A 103 10.18 10.48 21.62
N ASP A 104 9.93 11.73 22.03
CA ASP A 104 10.17 12.94 21.23
C ASP A 104 11.58 13.53 21.46
N ARG A 105 12.55 12.67 21.80
CA ARG A 105 13.95 13.05 21.96
C ARG A 105 14.86 12.20 21.09
N GLY A 106 15.07 12.63 19.85
CA GLY A 106 16.21 12.14 19.07
C GLY A 106 16.05 12.17 17.56
N LEU A 107 16.33 13.33 16.97
CA LEU A 107 16.90 13.40 15.62
C LEU A 107 18.28 12.73 15.64
N ALA A 108 18.43 11.53 15.05
CA ALA A 108 19.58 11.06 14.25
C ALA A 108 19.76 9.52 14.23
N ARG A 109 19.71 8.97 12.99
CA ARG A 109 20.54 7.89 12.40
C ARG A 109 20.64 6.47 13.01
N ARG A 110 20.68 5.54 12.04
CA ARG A 110 21.22 4.15 12.00
C ARG A 110 20.32 3.06 12.59
N HIS A 111 19.73 2.19 11.77
CA HIS A 111 20.28 1.06 11.00
C HIS A 111 20.16 -0.23 11.81
N GLY A 112 19.47 -1.24 11.25
CA GLY A 112 19.60 -2.63 11.67
C GLY A 112 18.57 -3.18 12.65
N ILE A 113 17.29 -3.25 12.26
CA ILE A 113 16.41 -4.32 12.75
C ILE A 113 15.64 -4.85 11.55
N LYS A 114 15.79 -6.16 11.30
CA LYS A 114 15.21 -6.92 10.18
C LYS A 114 13.74 -6.56 10.00
N ARG A 115 13.44 -5.68 9.05
CA ARG A 115 12.07 -5.37 8.65
C ARG A 115 11.55 -6.60 7.92
N SER A 116 10.65 -7.35 8.54
CA SER A 116 9.69 -8.14 7.79
C SER A 116 9.14 -7.21 6.70
N ILE A 117 9.19 -7.70 5.46
CA ILE A 117 8.94 -6.94 4.25
C ILE A 117 7.69 -6.06 4.45
N SER A 118 7.91 -4.75 4.64
CA SER A 118 6.82 -3.81 4.89
C SER A 118 5.86 -3.89 3.71
N THR A 119 4.57 -3.99 3.99
CA THR A 119 3.50 -4.01 2.99
C THR A 119 3.54 -2.81 2.03
N VAL A 120 4.17 -1.69 2.43
CA VAL A 120 4.45 -0.55 1.55
C VAL A 120 5.53 -0.91 0.52
N THR A 121 6.55 -1.65 0.94
CA THR A 121 7.56 -2.25 0.05
C THR A 121 6.93 -3.31 -0.86
N LEU A 122 6.02 -4.17 -0.37
CA LEU A 122 5.29 -5.11 -1.24
C LEU A 122 4.44 -4.40 -2.27
N MET A 123 3.66 -3.39 -1.87
CA MET A 123 2.85 -2.62 -2.81
C MET A 123 3.71 -1.84 -3.81
N ARG A 124 4.89 -1.37 -3.41
CA ARG A 124 5.84 -0.72 -4.31
C ARG A 124 6.45 -1.71 -5.30
N ILE A 125 6.88 -2.88 -4.84
CA ILE A 125 7.41 -3.95 -5.68
C ILE A 125 6.31 -4.42 -6.65
N TYR A 126 5.09 -4.66 -6.16
CA TYR A 126 3.96 -5.06 -6.98
C TYR A 126 3.63 -4.02 -8.05
N ARG A 127 3.56 -2.73 -7.69
CA ARG A 127 3.34 -1.65 -8.68
C ARG A 127 4.45 -1.60 -9.71
N GLN A 128 5.70 -1.70 -9.28
CA GLN A 128 6.85 -1.70 -10.17
C GLN A 128 6.83 -2.90 -11.12
N GLU A 129 6.43 -4.07 -10.63
CA GLU A 129 6.33 -5.28 -11.44
C GLU A 129 5.14 -5.23 -12.41
N ALA A 130 3.99 -4.69 -11.97
CA ALA A 130 2.85 -4.45 -12.83
C ALA A 130 3.17 -3.43 -13.95
N ASP A 131 3.93 -2.38 -13.63
CA ASP A 131 4.36 -1.40 -14.63
C ASP A 131 5.36 -2.02 -15.63
N ARG A 132 6.27 -2.88 -15.18
CA ARG A 132 7.14 -3.68 -16.07
C ARG A 132 6.33 -4.60 -16.97
N GLN A 133 5.36 -5.33 -16.44
CA GLN A 133 4.49 -6.21 -17.22
C GLN A 133 3.71 -5.43 -18.28
N LYS A 134 3.17 -4.25 -17.93
CA LYS A 134 2.51 -3.38 -18.91
C LYS A 134 3.43 -2.95 -20.05
N VAL A 135 4.68 -2.58 -19.74
CA VAL A 135 5.66 -2.23 -20.77
C VAL A 135 6.00 -3.45 -21.63
N LEU A 136 6.13 -4.63 -21.03
CA LEU A 136 6.39 -5.88 -21.76
C LEU A 136 5.25 -6.23 -22.70
N ILE A 137 4.00 -6.14 -22.25
CA ILE A 137 2.81 -6.36 -23.08
C ILE A 137 2.81 -5.41 -24.27
N LYS A 138 3.00 -4.10 -24.05
CA LYS A 138 3.05 -3.11 -25.14
C LYS A 138 4.16 -3.37 -26.13
N LYS A 139 5.34 -3.79 -25.65
CA LYS A 139 6.46 -4.17 -26.52
C LYS A 139 6.12 -5.41 -27.34
N ALA A 140 5.52 -6.43 -26.70
CA ALA A 140 5.10 -7.66 -27.36
C ALA A 140 4.07 -7.38 -28.46
N GLU A 141 3.05 -6.58 -28.17
CA GLU A 141 2.05 -6.14 -29.14
C GLU A 141 2.70 -5.45 -30.35
N LEU A 142 3.58 -4.47 -30.10
CA LEU A 142 4.29 -3.77 -31.17
C LEU A 142 5.15 -4.72 -32.02
N THR A 143 5.91 -5.63 -31.38
CA THR A 143 6.72 -6.62 -32.10
C THR A 143 5.86 -7.59 -32.90
N GLN A 144 4.71 -8.01 -32.37
CA GLN A 144 3.78 -8.90 -33.07
C GLN A 144 3.19 -8.21 -34.30
N SER A 145 2.73 -6.95 -34.17
CA SER A 145 2.22 -6.19 -35.31
C SER A 145 3.27 -6.00 -36.40
N ARG A 146 4.52 -5.66 -36.02
CA ARG A 146 5.64 -5.53 -36.97
C ARG A 146 6.00 -6.84 -37.64
N LEU A 147 6.04 -7.93 -36.87
CA LEU A 147 6.37 -9.25 -37.39
C LEU A 147 5.29 -9.74 -38.36
N LEU A 148 4.02 -9.52 -38.05
CA LEU A 148 2.91 -9.86 -38.93
C LEU A 148 3.01 -9.08 -40.25
N PHE A 149 3.30 -7.78 -40.19
CA PHE A 149 3.55 -6.98 -41.39
C PHE A 149 4.72 -7.53 -42.23
N VAL A 150 5.85 -7.86 -41.61
CA VAL A 150 7.02 -8.42 -42.32
C VAL A 150 6.69 -9.77 -42.95
N VAL A 151 5.98 -10.65 -42.23
CA VAL A 151 5.56 -11.96 -42.75
C VAL A 151 4.66 -11.80 -43.96
N GLU A 152 3.66 -10.91 -43.92
CA GLU A 152 2.76 -10.67 -45.06
C GLU A 152 3.47 -10.03 -46.25
N ALA A 153 4.38 -9.08 -46.01
CA ALA A 153 5.20 -8.49 -47.06
C ALA A 153 6.07 -9.55 -47.74
N LEU A 154 6.72 -10.42 -46.96
CA LEU A 154 7.53 -11.52 -47.49
C LEU A 154 6.69 -12.56 -48.22
N ARG A 155 5.48 -12.90 -47.74
CA ARG A 155 4.54 -13.78 -48.48
C ARG A 155 4.19 -13.18 -49.83
N THR A 156 3.92 -11.88 -49.88
CA THR A 156 3.59 -11.18 -51.12
C THR A 156 4.76 -11.17 -52.09
N LEU A 157 5.96 -10.83 -51.62
CA LEU A 157 7.18 -10.83 -52.44
C LEU A 157 7.55 -12.21 -52.96
N ARG A 158 7.39 -13.28 -52.15
CA ARG A 158 7.67 -14.66 -52.58
C ARG A 158 6.71 -15.18 -53.65
N ARG A 159 5.53 -14.58 -53.81
CA ARG A 159 4.60 -14.93 -54.90
C ARG A 159 5.05 -14.34 -56.25
N ASP A 160 5.95 -13.36 -56.25
CA ASP A 160 6.52 -12.80 -57.46
C ASP A 160 7.70 -13.65 -57.94
N GLU A 161 7.54 -14.31 -59.08
CA GLU A 161 8.57 -15.16 -59.67
C GLU A 161 9.84 -14.38 -60.05
N ASN A 162 9.71 -13.11 -60.46
CA ASN A 162 10.87 -12.29 -60.82
C ASN A 162 11.74 -12.03 -59.58
N PHE A 163 11.11 -11.76 -58.44
CA PHE A 163 11.80 -11.56 -57.18
C PHE A 163 12.52 -12.83 -56.70
N VAL A 164 11.88 -13.99 -56.80
CA VAL A 164 12.50 -15.29 -56.43
C VAL A 164 13.68 -15.62 -57.35
N ASN A 165 13.55 -15.36 -58.65
CA ASN A 165 14.64 -15.60 -59.61
C ASN A 165 15.84 -14.68 -59.34
N LEU A 166 15.60 -13.41 -58.97
CA LEU A 166 16.65 -12.47 -58.58
C LEU A 166 17.39 -12.95 -57.32
N LEU A 167 16.67 -13.39 -56.28
CA LEU A 167 17.28 -13.94 -55.07
C LEU A 167 18.15 -15.16 -55.36
N ARG A 168 17.75 -16.01 -56.33
CA ARG A 168 18.55 -17.16 -56.76
C ARG A 168 19.84 -16.76 -57.47
N ALA A 169 19.77 -15.77 -58.36
CA ALA A 169 20.93 -15.27 -59.06
C ALA A 169 21.97 -14.64 -58.10
N GLU A 170 21.49 -13.94 -57.07
CA GLU A 170 22.32 -13.28 -56.06
C GLU A 170 22.74 -14.20 -54.89
N GLY A 171 22.32 -15.47 -54.88
CA GLY A 171 22.65 -16.42 -53.81
C GLY A 171 21.97 -16.16 -52.46
N LEU A 172 20.88 -15.38 -52.43
CA LEU A 172 20.14 -14.99 -51.22
C LEU A 172 18.85 -15.81 -51.04
N ASN A 173 18.91 -17.11 -51.29
CA ASN A 173 17.73 -17.99 -51.22
C ASN A 173 17.34 -18.41 -49.81
N ASP A 174 18.24 -18.22 -48.84
CA ASP A 174 18.04 -18.68 -47.48
C ASP A 174 17.21 -17.69 -46.67
N VAL A 175 16.24 -18.21 -45.94
CA VAL A 175 15.38 -17.45 -45.04
C VAL A 175 15.67 -17.86 -43.60
N PRO A 176 15.76 -16.92 -42.64
CA PRO A 176 15.92 -17.25 -41.22
C PRO A 176 14.86 -18.26 -40.76
N ARG A 177 15.28 -19.26 -39.98
CA ARG A 177 14.43 -20.40 -39.56
C ARG A 177 13.10 -19.98 -38.96
N ASP A 178 13.09 -18.97 -38.08
CA ASP A 178 11.89 -18.49 -37.40
C ASP A 178 10.88 -17.84 -38.36
N LEU A 179 11.36 -17.16 -39.41
CA LEU A 179 10.51 -16.61 -40.46
C LEU A 179 10.00 -17.72 -41.38
N HIS A 180 10.85 -18.69 -41.72
CA HIS A 180 10.46 -19.83 -42.54
C HIS A 180 9.30 -20.62 -41.92
N GLN A 181 9.36 -20.90 -40.62
CA GLN A 181 8.27 -21.58 -39.89
C GLN A 181 6.95 -20.79 -39.93
N ARG A 182 7.02 -19.46 -39.77
CA ARG A 182 5.83 -18.58 -39.80
C ARG A 182 5.26 -18.37 -41.20
N LEU A 183 6.10 -18.50 -42.23
CA LEU A 183 5.67 -18.45 -43.62
C LEU A 183 5.03 -19.77 -44.08
N ALA A 184 5.42 -20.90 -43.46
CA ALA A 184 4.92 -22.24 -43.77
C ALA A 184 3.62 -22.62 -43.03
N ALA A 185 3.38 -22.01 -41.87
CA ALA A 185 2.09 -22.04 -41.18
C ALA A 185 1.06 -21.12 -41.86
#